data_AF-A0A4S2KJB4-F1
#
_entry.id   AF-A0A4S2KJB4-F1
#
_cell.length_a   1.000
_cell.length_b   1.000
_cell.length_c   1.000
_cell.angle_alpha   90.00
_cell.angle_beta   90.00
_cell.angle_gamma   90.00
#
_symmetry.space_group_name_H-M   'P 1'
#
loop_
_entity.id
_entity.type
_entity.pdbx_description
1 polymer ?
#
loop_
_entity_poly.entity_id
_entity_poly.type
_entity_poly.pdbx_seq_one_letter_code
_entity_poly.pdbx_strand_id
1 'polypeptide(L)'
;DAMETVPKDLRGLRACLVCSLVKTVIATPVELVYHLRNDCNRNFIPQTFDQFEFDGCDNCDDFLRMKNNKDNVFDCTSSNFDGMIAVMSPEDSWVCKWQRINRFCKGVYAISVSGRLPAGVIREMKSRGIAYRPRDTSQR
;
A
#
# COMPACT_ATOMS: atom_id res chain seq x y z
N ASP A 1 -1.25 -10.02 -25.72
CA ASP A 1 -0.64 -8.86 -25.02
C ASP A 1 -0.78 -8.99 -23.50
N ALA A 2 0.35 -9.23 -22.85
CA ALA A 2 0.79 -8.95 -21.46
C ALA A 2 -0.19 -8.87 -20.25
N MET A 3 -1.36 -9.52 -20.23
CA MET A 3 -2.23 -9.56 -19.02
C MET A 3 -2.38 -10.94 -18.37
N GLU A 4 -1.64 -11.96 -18.80
CA GLU A 4 -1.93 -13.36 -18.44
C GLU A 4 -0.95 -14.00 -17.44
N THR A 5 -0.46 -13.25 -16.45
CA THR A 5 0.38 -13.86 -15.39
C THR A 5 0.21 -13.23 -14.02
N VAL A 6 -0.99 -12.72 -13.71
CA VAL A 6 -1.35 -12.36 -12.34
C VAL A 6 -2.17 -13.50 -11.74
N PRO A 7 -1.67 -14.21 -10.71
CA PRO A 7 -2.47 -15.16 -9.94
C PRO A 7 -3.83 -14.56 -9.57
N LYS A 8 -4.91 -15.32 -9.79
CA LYS A 8 -6.30 -14.86 -9.65
C LYS A 8 -6.61 -14.28 -8.26
N ASP A 9 -5.80 -14.63 -7.27
CA ASP A 9 -5.88 -14.26 -5.86
C ASP A 9 -5.31 -12.86 -5.55
N LEU A 10 -4.66 -12.20 -6.52
CA LEU A 10 -4.16 -10.82 -6.40
C LEU A 10 -5.12 -9.78 -7.02
N ARG A 11 -6.26 -10.22 -7.57
CA ARG A 11 -7.27 -9.30 -8.11
C ARG A 11 -8.01 -8.63 -6.97
N GLY A 12 -7.95 -7.30 -6.90
CA GLY A 12 -8.52 -6.51 -5.82
C GLY A 12 -7.51 -6.01 -4.78
N LEU A 13 -6.22 -6.28 -4.98
CA LEU A 13 -5.18 -5.56 -4.24
C LEU A 13 -5.14 -4.09 -4.68
N ARG A 14 -4.86 -3.20 -3.73
CA ARG A 14 -4.72 -1.77 -3.95
C ARG A 14 -3.44 -1.27 -3.28
N ALA A 15 -2.77 -0.34 -3.93
CA ALA A 15 -1.57 0.33 -3.43
C ALA A 15 -1.87 1.79 -3.10
N CYS A 16 -1.33 2.30 -2.00
CA CYS A 16 -1.45 3.71 -1.64
C CYS A 16 -0.69 4.59 -2.65
N LEU A 17 -1.33 5.64 -3.17
CA LEU A 17 -0.74 6.59 -4.13
C LEU A 17 0.37 7.47 -3.52
N VAL A 18 0.52 7.49 -2.19
CA VAL A 18 1.53 8.29 -1.47
C VAL A 18 2.77 7.48 -1.10
N CYS A 19 2.59 6.28 -0.54
CA CYS A 19 3.70 5.48 -0.02
C CYS A 19 3.92 4.15 -0.74
N SER A 20 3.08 3.79 -1.71
CA SER A 20 3.09 2.50 -2.40
C SER A 20 2.77 1.27 -1.53
N LEU A 21 2.32 1.45 -0.28
CA LEU A 21 1.94 0.33 0.58
C LEU A 21 0.79 -0.43 -0.05
N VAL A 22 0.95 -1.73 -0.20
CA VAL A 22 -0.10 -2.67 -0.58
C VAL A 22 -0.53 -3.38 0.70
N LYS A 23 -1.72 -3.06 1.20
CA LYS A 23 -2.26 -3.82 2.34
C LYS A 23 -2.47 -5.26 1.87
N THR A 24 -1.77 -6.20 2.49
CA THR A 24 -1.85 -7.63 2.17
C THR A 24 -1.85 -8.40 3.48
N VAL A 25 -2.20 -9.69 3.41
CA VAL A 25 -2.25 -10.66 4.52
C VAL A 25 -0.90 -10.90 5.24
N ILE A 26 0.13 -10.10 4.98
CA ILE A 26 1.48 -10.30 5.50
C ILE A 26 1.88 -9.05 6.26
N ALA A 27 1.43 -8.91 7.51
CA ALA A 27 1.90 -7.83 8.36
C ALA A 27 3.33 -8.12 8.88
N THR A 28 3.79 -9.37 9.03
CA THR A 28 5.22 -9.74 9.13
C THR A 28 5.46 -11.25 8.92
N PRO A 29 6.68 -11.71 8.59
CA PRO A 29 7.12 -13.09 8.75
C PRO A 29 7.03 -13.63 10.19
N VAL A 30 6.98 -12.74 11.20
CA VAL A 30 6.84 -13.13 12.62
C VAL A 30 5.40 -13.56 12.92
N GLU A 31 4.42 -12.91 12.31
CA GLU A 31 3.01 -13.33 12.36
C GLU A 31 2.73 -14.59 11.53
N LEU A 32 3.53 -14.84 10.48
CA LEU A 32 3.47 -16.07 9.70
C LEU A 32 3.66 -17.32 10.59
N VAL A 33 4.55 -17.26 11.58
CA VAL A 33 4.83 -18.36 12.51
C VAL A 33 3.76 -18.48 13.60
N TYR A 34 3.19 -17.35 14.05
CA TYR A 34 2.15 -17.34 15.08
C TYR A 34 0.78 -17.81 14.55
N HIS A 35 0.39 -17.41 13.35
CA HIS A 35 -0.92 -17.77 12.77
C HIS A 35 -0.98 -19.20 12.20
N LEU A 36 0.14 -19.77 11.73
CA LEU A 36 0.17 -21.16 11.25
C LEU A 36 -0.09 -22.21 12.34
N ARG A 37 0.01 -21.84 13.62
CA ARG A 37 -0.18 -22.78 14.74
C ARG A 37 -1.61 -22.83 15.30
N ASN A 38 -2.45 -21.81 15.10
CA ASN A 38 -3.70 -21.70 15.87
C ASN A 38 -5.00 -21.44 15.09
N ASP A 39 -5.03 -21.29 13.77
CA ASP A 39 -6.30 -21.06 13.07
C ASP A 39 -6.54 -21.98 11.87
N CYS A 40 -7.34 -23.02 12.09
CA CYS A 40 -7.99 -23.83 11.06
C CYS A 40 -9.26 -23.16 10.50
N ASN A 41 -9.59 -21.93 10.92
CA ASN A 41 -10.78 -21.21 10.48
C ASN A 41 -10.40 -20.07 9.52
N ARG A 42 -9.99 -20.43 8.29
CA ARG A 42 -10.05 -19.50 7.16
C ARG A 42 -11.51 -19.05 7.07
N ASN A 43 -11.81 -17.76 7.14
CA ASN A 43 -12.93 -17.09 6.43
C ASN A 43 -13.22 -15.67 6.97
N PHE A 44 -12.23 -14.78 7.06
CA PHE A 44 -12.47 -13.35 6.84
C PHE A 44 -11.15 -12.62 6.65
N ILE A 45 -10.59 -12.70 5.46
CA ILE A 45 -9.56 -11.74 5.06
C ILE A 45 -10.30 -10.66 4.29
N PRO A 46 -10.45 -9.44 4.84
CA PRO A 46 -11.06 -8.34 4.11
C PRO A 46 -10.24 -8.09 2.84
N GLN A 47 -10.89 -7.73 1.73
CA GLN A 47 -10.16 -7.30 0.55
C GLN A 47 -9.29 -6.09 0.93
N THR A 48 -8.25 -5.80 0.16
CA THR A 48 -7.33 -4.68 0.54
C THR A 48 -8.04 -3.35 0.64
N PHE A 49 -9.10 -3.16 -0.16
CA PHE A 49 -10.02 -2.05 -0.04
C PHE A 49 -10.59 -1.96 1.38
N ASP A 50 -11.19 -3.05 1.86
CA ASP A 50 -11.78 -3.14 3.20
C ASP A 50 -10.72 -2.90 4.29
N GLN A 51 -9.47 -3.33 4.08
CA GLN A 51 -8.37 -3.07 5.03
C GLN A 51 -7.97 -1.58 5.08
N PHE A 52 -8.01 -0.88 3.94
CA PHE A 52 -7.82 0.57 3.92
C PHE A 52 -9.02 1.32 4.50
N GLU A 53 -10.24 0.81 4.29
CA GLU A 53 -11.44 1.40 4.89
C GLU A 53 -11.47 1.20 6.41
N PHE A 54 -11.07 0.02 6.90
CA PHE A 54 -11.12 -0.29 8.33
C PHE A 54 -9.99 0.39 9.11
N ASP A 55 -8.74 0.26 8.63
CA ASP A 55 -7.55 0.68 9.38
C ASP A 55 -6.78 1.84 8.73
N GLY A 56 -7.22 2.34 7.58
CA GLY A 56 -6.48 3.36 6.85
C GLY A 56 -5.15 2.84 6.30
N CYS A 57 -4.24 3.75 5.92
CA CYS A 57 -2.88 3.40 5.54
C CYS A 57 -1.93 3.61 6.73
N ASP A 58 -1.14 2.59 7.06
CA ASP A 58 -0.24 2.59 8.22
C ASP A 58 0.82 3.70 8.17
N ASN A 59 1.10 4.26 6.98
CA ASN A 59 2.06 5.34 6.78
C ASN A 59 1.44 6.72 6.57
N CYS A 60 0.17 6.79 6.16
CA CYS A 60 -0.40 8.00 5.55
C CYS A 60 -1.78 8.40 6.10
N ASP A 61 -2.42 7.58 6.93
CA ASP A 61 -3.81 7.82 7.34
C ASP A 61 -3.99 9.13 8.12
N ASP A 62 -2.96 9.58 8.85
CA ASP A 62 -2.95 10.86 9.59
C ASP A 62 -3.38 12.08 8.75
N PHE A 63 -3.16 12.01 7.44
CA PHE A 63 -3.56 13.05 6.49
C PHE A 63 -4.46 12.56 5.35
N LEU A 64 -4.47 11.27 5.02
CA LEU A 64 -5.37 10.71 4.01
C LEU A 64 -6.77 10.38 4.53
N ARG A 65 -6.93 10.14 5.84
CA ARG A 65 -8.23 9.90 6.51
C ARG A 65 -9.10 8.89 5.76
N MET A 66 -8.54 7.71 5.50
CA MET A 66 -9.22 6.63 4.76
C MET A 66 -10.13 5.79 5.66
N LYS A 67 -9.88 5.79 6.97
CA LYS A 67 -10.72 5.08 7.95
C LYS A 67 -12.19 5.50 7.85
N ASN A 68 -13.07 4.51 7.68
CA ASN A 68 -14.50 4.65 7.50
C ASN A 68 -14.90 5.61 6.36
N ASN A 69 -14.02 5.80 5.37
CA ASN A 69 -14.23 6.70 4.25
C ASN A 69 -13.84 6.04 2.92
N LYS A 70 -14.83 5.37 2.31
CA LYS A 70 -14.69 4.67 1.02
C LYS A 70 -14.22 5.57 -0.10
N ASP A 71 -14.69 6.81 -0.15
CA ASP A 71 -14.32 7.76 -1.22
C ASP A 71 -12.83 8.09 -1.13
N ASN A 72 -12.32 8.35 0.08
CA ASN A 72 -10.89 8.56 0.28
C ASN A 72 -10.07 7.30 -0.06
N VAL A 73 -10.58 6.09 0.23
CA VAL A 73 -9.91 4.86 -0.19
C VAL A 73 -9.82 4.80 -1.71
N PHE A 74 -10.89 5.08 -2.44
CA PHE A 74 -10.87 5.10 -3.91
C PHE A 74 -9.92 6.16 -4.47
N ASP A 75 -9.95 7.38 -3.93
CA ASP A 75 -9.17 8.52 -4.40
C ASP A 75 -7.67 8.41 -4.06
N CYS A 76 -7.33 7.74 -2.96
CA CYS A 76 -5.96 7.70 -2.43
C CYS A 76 -5.22 6.39 -2.68
N THR A 77 -5.85 5.42 -3.33
CA THR A 77 -5.25 4.12 -3.66
C THR A 77 -5.53 3.74 -5.11
N SER A 78 -4.73 2.82 -5.66
CA SER A 78 -4.90 2.32 -7.03
C SER A 78 -4.77 0.81 -7.06
N SER A 79 -5.66 0.14 -7.82
CA SER A 79 -5.54 -1.28 -8.14
C SER A 79 -4.57 -1.54 -9.30
N ASN A 80 -4.04 -0.49 -9.95
CA ASN A 80 -3.08 -0.61 -11.05
C ASN A 80 -1.69 -0.27 -10.55
N PHE A 81 -0.92 -1.29 -10.20
CA PHE A 81 0.45 -1.17 -9.70
C PHE A 81 1.31 -2.32 -10.24
N ASP A 82 2.62 -2.08 -10.32
CA ASP A 82 3.59 -3.03 -10.86
C ASP A 82 4.66 -3.36 -9.83
N GLY A 83 5.02 -4.65 -9.78
CA GLY A 83 6.03 -5.19 -8.89
C GLY A 83 5.66 -5.14 -7.40
N MET A 84 6.32 -5.97 -6.59
CA MET A 84 6.14 -5.98 -5.14
C MET A 84 7.48 -6.13 -4.44
N ILE A 85 7.63 -5.46 -3.30
CA ILE A 85 8.79 -5.49 -2.43
C ILE A 85 8.30 -5.85 -1.03
N ALA A 86 8.78 -6.96 -0.48
CA ALA A 86 8.59 -7.29 0.93
C ALA A 86 9.66 -6.58 1.76
N VAL A 87 9.24 -5.60 2.56
CA VAL A 87 10.13 -4.76 3.36
C VAL A 87 10.18 -5.26 4.81
N MET A 88 11.38 -5.67 5.22
CA MET A 88 11.65 -6.24 6.55
C MET A 88 12.46 -5.33 7.46
N SER A 89 13.42 -4.61 6.88
CA SER A 89 14.31 -3.66 7.56
C SER A 89 14.47 -2.42 6.65
N PRO A 90 13.50 -1.48 6.69
CA PRO A 90 13.46 -0.35 5.75
C PRO A 90 14.69 0.56 5.85
N GLU A 91 15.18 0.80 7.06
CA GLU A 91 16.32 1.68 7.35
C GLU A 91 17.65 1.20 6.73
N ASP A 92 17.86 -0.11 6.67
CA ASP A 92 19.12 -0.74 6.24
C ASP A 92 19.10 -1.21 4.78
N SER A 93 17.96 -1.13 4.11
CA SER A 93 17.79 -1.62 2.74
C SER A 93 18.09 -0.54 1.69
N TRP A 94 19.04 -0.83 0.78
CA TRP A 94 19.30 0.03 -0.39
C TRP A 94 18.05 0.14 -1.30
N VAL A 95 17.31 -0.95 -1.48
CA VAL A 95 16.05 -0.96 -2.25
C VAL A 95 15.04 0.02 -1.64
N CYS A 96 14.93 0.06 -0.30
CA CYS A 96 14.03 0.97 0.39
C CYS A 96 14.48 2.43 0.27
N LYS A 97 15.78 2.70 0.28
CA LYS A 97 16.34 4.04 0.02
C LYS A 97 16.03 4.50 -1.40
N TRP A 98 16.26 3.64 -2.40
CA TRP A 98 15.95 3.90 -3.81
C TRP A 98 14.46 4.20 -4.02
N GLN A 99 13.59 3.44 -3.37
CA GLN A 99 12.14 3.60 -3.45
C GLN A 99 11.58 4.70 -2.53
N ARG A 100 12.42 5.35 -1.71
CA ARG A 100 12.00 6.37 -0.72
C ARG A 100 10.92 5.85 0.23
N ILE A 101 11.11 4.63 0.71
CA ILE A 101 10.27 3.95 1.70
C ILE A 101 11.08 3.52 2.94
N ASN A 102 12.33 3.96 3.07
CA ASN A 102 13.23 3.61 4.17
C ASN A 102 12.86 4.20 5.54
N ARG A 103 11.75 4.96 5.63
CA ARG A 103 11.19 5.51 6.87
C ARG A 103 9.75 5.04 7.13
N PHE A 104 9.24 4.14 6.29
CA PHE A 104 7.89 3.60 6.41
C PHE A 104 7.88 2.28 7.15
N CYS A 105 6.70 1.85 7.57
CA CYS A 105 6.52 0.59 8.27
C CYS A 105 6.98 -0.61 7.43
N LYS A 106 7.24 -1.74 8.10
CA LYS A 106 7.47 -3.03 7.43
C LYS A 106 6.18 -3.46 6.72
N GLY A 107 6.30 -4.18 5.61
CA GLY A 107 5.13 -4.60 4.84
C GLY A 107 5.44 -4.79 3.35
N VAL A 108 4.39 -4.93 2.55
CA VAL A 108 4.51 -5.11 1.09
C VAL A 108 4.27 -3.78 0.38
N TYR A 109 5.17 -3.43 -0.54
CA TYR A 109 5.13 -2.17 -1.28
C TYR A 109 5.19 -2.42 -2.78
N ALA A 110 4.45 -1.65 -3.57
CA ALA A 110 4.56 -1.67 -5.02
C ALA A 110 5.81 -0.93 -5.52
N ILE A 111 6.39 -1.38 -6.64
CA ILE A 111 7.52 -0.70 -7.29
C ILE A 111 7.02 0.56 -8.00
N SER A 112 5.91 0.45 -8.72
CA SER A 112 5.22 1.54 -9.41
C SER A 112 3.74 1.52 -9.08
N VAL A 113 3.12 2.69 -8.89
CA VAL A 113 1.67 2.80 -8.71
C VAL A 113 1.13 3.80 -9.71
N SER A 114 0.26 3.34 -10.60
CA SER A 114 -0.40 4.19 -11.59
C SER A 114 -1.51 5.00 -10.95
N GLY A 115 -1.62 6.26 -11.36
CA GLY A 115 -2.62 7.20 -10.87
C GLY A 115 -2.01 8.41 -10.17
N ARG A 116 -2.86 9.36 -9.79
CA ARG A 116 -2.45 10.57 -9.06
C ARG A 116 -3.50 10.93 -8.02
N LEU A 117 -3.04 11.44 -6.88
CA LEU A 117 -3.92 12.01 -5.89
C LEU A 117 -4.73 13.21 -6.45
N PRO A 118 -5.97 13.41 -6.00
CA PRO A 118 -6.74 14.61 -6.32
C PRO A 118 -6.02 15.90 -5.91
N ALA A 119 -6.20 16.96 -6.69
CA ALA A 119 -5.54 18.25 -6.43
C ALA A 119 -5.88 18.84 -5.04
N GLY A 120 -7.09 18.60 -4.55
CA GLY A 120 -7.51 19.00 -3.19
C GLY A 120 -6.67 18.34 -2.11
N VAL A 121 -6.47 17.02 -2.19
CA VAL A 121 -5.65 16.25 -1.25
C VAL A 121 -4.19 16.70 -1.31
N ILE A 122 -3.65 16.93 -2.52
CA ILE A 122 -2.28 17.44 -2.70
C ILE A 122 -2.11 18.82 -2.04
N ARG A 123 -3.11 19.71 -2.18
CA ARG A 123 -3.09 21.05 -1.56
C ARG A 123 -3.11 20.95 -0.03
N GLU A 124 -3.89 20.05 0.53
CA GLU A 124 -3.93 19.80 1.98
C GLU A 124 -2.62 19.20 2.50
N MET A 125 -2.03 18.24 1.78
CA MET A 125 -0.71 17.72 2.12
C MET A 125 0.34 18.85 2.14
N LYS A 126 0.31 19.72 1.13
CA LYS A 126 1.22 20.87 1.04
C LYS A 126 1.03 21.87 2.17
N SER A 127 -0.21 22.15 2.61
CA SER A 127 -0.44 23.06 3.75
C SER A 127 0.08 22.50 5.07
N ARG A 128 0.23 21.17 5.17
CA ARG A 128 0.87 20.46 6.29
C ARG A 128 2.38 20.25 6.13
N GLY A 129 2.99 20.81 5.08
CA GLY A 129 4.43 20.66 4.79
C GLY A 129 4.83 19.33 4.17
N ILE A 130 3.87 18.52 3.71
CA ILE A 130 4.11 17.21 3.09
C ILE A 130 4.14 17.37 1.57
N ALA A 131 5.29 17.11 0.96
CA ALA A 131 5.44 17.16 -0.49
C ALA A 131 4.92 15.88 -1.14
N TYR A 132 3.91 16.00 -2.01
CA TYR A 132 3.45 14.88 -2.85
C TYR A 132 4.45 14.61 -3.99
N ARG A 133 4.81 13.33 -4.16
CA ARG A 133 5.60 12.84 -5.28
C ARG A 133 4.90 11.60 -5.86
N PRO A 134 4.50 11.63 -7.15
CA PRO A 134 3.88 10.46 -7.78
C PRO A 134 4.75 9.21 -7.65
N ARG A 135 4.09 8.06 -7.50
CA ARG A 135 4.71 6.74 -7.38
C ARG A 135 4.71 5.96 -8.68
N ASP A 136 4.25 6.57 -9.76
CA ASP A 136 4.36 6.02 -11.10
C ASP A 136 5.81 6.15 -11.61
N THR A 137 6.46 5.02 -11.84
CA THR A 137 7.83 4.94 -12.38
C THR A 137 7.89 4.50 -13.83
N SER A 138 6.75 4.35 -14.53
CA SER A 138 6.70 3.92 -15.93
C SER A 138 7.42 4.87 -16.90
N GLN A 139 7.63 6.12 -16.49
CA GLN A 139 8.31 7.15 -17.28
C GLN A 139 9.77 7.42 -16.84
N ARG A 140 10.36 6.53 -16.04
CA ARG A 140 11.76 6.62 -15.62
C ARG A 140 12.69 5.72 -16.42
#